data_AF-A0A5N7MQK0-F1
#
_entry.id   AF-A0A5N7MQK0-F1
#
_cell.length_a   1.000
_cell.length_b   1.000
_cell.length_c   1.000
_cell.angle_alpha   90.00
_cell.angle_beta   90.00
_cell.angle_gamma   90.00
#
_symmetry.space_group_name_H-M   'P 1'
#
loop_
_entity.id
_entity.type
_entity.pdbx_description
1 polymer ?
#
loop_
_entity_poly.entity_id
_entity_poly.type
_entity_poly.pdbx_seq_one_letter_code
_entity_poly.pdbx_strand_id
1 'polypeptide(L)' 'MLGVRRTGVTTATHVLEEARMIRAERGRITVPNREKLEDLANDAYGIAEAKYARLIDQV' A
#
# COMPACT_ATOMS: atom_id res chain seq x y z
N MET A 1 -1.63 -4.40 12.64
CA MET A 1 -0.28 -3.93 13.05
C MET A 1 0.74 -4.86 12.38
N LEU A 2 1.77 -4.32 11.71
CA LEU A 2 2.61 -5.07 10.75
C LEU A 2 3.75 -5.92 11.38
N GLY A 3 3.83 -6.03 12.72
CA GLY A 3 4.89 -6.81 13.39
C GLY A 3 6.32 -6.24 13.29
N VAL A 4 6.49 -5.03 12.75
CA VAL A 4 7.80 -4.37 12.53
C VAL A 4 8.02 -3.20 13.48
N ARG A 5 9.29 -2.77 13.63
CA ARG A 5 9.66 -1.56 14.37
C ARG A 5 9.17 -0.30 13.64
N ARG A 6 8.80 0.74 14.40
CA ARG A 6 8.40 2.06 13.84
C ARG A 6 9.42 2.60 12.85
N THR A 7 10.71 2.49 13.15
CA THR A 7 11.80 2.92 12.27
C THR A 7 11.72 2.27 10.89
N GLY A 8 11.41 0.96 10.83
CA GLY A 8 11.27 0.27 9.54
C GLY A 8 10.10 0.81 8.71
N VAL A 9 8.99 1.15 9.36
CA VAL A 9 7.85 1.79 8.69
C VAL A 9 8.23 3.17 8.16
N THR A 10 8.95 3.97 8.94
CA THR A 10 9.42 5.29 8.51
C THR A 10 10.36 5.22 7.32
N THR A 11 11.35 4.32 7.34
CA THR A 11 12.27 4.11 6.21
C THR A 11 11.52 3.68 4.95
N ALA A 12 10.62 2.70 5.07
CA ALA A 12 9.81 2.25 3.93
C ALA A 12 8.93 3.38 3.38
N THR A 13 8.35 4.21 4.25
CA THR A 13 7.52 5.37 3.84
C THR A 13 8.33 6.35 3.00
N HIS A 14 9.55 6.68 3.43
CA HIS A 14 10.44 7.55 2.65
C HIS A 14 10.81 6.96 1.30
N VAL A 15 11.17 5.67 1.23
CA VAL A 15 11.51 4.99 -0.02
C VAL A 15 10.34 5.02 -1.02
N LEU A 16 9.12 4.76 -0.55
CA LEU A 16 7.92 4.78 -1.38
C LEU A 16 7.57 6.19 -1.88
N GLU A 17 7.83 7.21 -1.05
CA GLU A 17 7.61 8.61 -1.39
C GLU A 17 8.64 9.12 -2.42
N GLU A 18 9.93 8.78 -2.25
CA GLU A 18 10.99 9.03 -3.23
C GLU A 18 10.69 8.38 -4.59
N ALA A 19 10.13 7.17 -4.57
CA ALA A 19 9.69 6.47 -5.77
C ALA A 19 8.40 7.05 -6.40
N ARG A 20 7.83 8.12 -5.82
CA ARG A 20 6.56 8.77 -6.20
C ARG A 20 5.36 7.82 -6.24
N MET A 21 5.40 6.74 -5.47
CA MET A 21 4.28 5.80 -5.34
C MET A 21 3.25 6.32 -4.33
N ILE A 22 3.73 6.98 -3.27
CA ILE A 22 2.91 7.59 -2.22
C ILE A 22 3.34 9.04 -1.97
N ARG A 23 2.49 9.78 -1.25
CA ARG A 23 2.82 11.05 -0.59
C ARG A 23 2.40 10.93 0.87
N ALA A 24 3.33 11.19 1.77
CA ALA A 24 3.13 11.05 3.20
C ALA A 24 3.01 12.43 3.87
N GLU A 25 1.90 12.64 4.56
CA GLU A 25 1.64 13.79 5.40
C GLU A 25 1.33 13.31 6.81
N ARG A 26 1.34 14.23 7.78
CA ARG A 26 1.08 13.88 9.18
C ARG A 26 -0.31 13.24 9.32
N GLY A 27 -0.32 11.93 9.58
CA GLY A 27 -1.55 11.15 9.74
C GLY A 27 -2.30 10.84 8.44
N ARG A 28 -1.71 11.12 7.27
CA ARG A 28 -2.37 10.90 5.97
C ARG A 28 -1.38 10.38 4.94
N ILE A 29 -1.70 9.27 4.29
CA ILE A 29 -0.97 8.76 3.13
C ILE A 29 -1.88 8.90 1.90
N THR A 30 -1.37 9.55 0.86
CA THR A 30 -2.04 9.63 -0.45
C THR A 30 -1.29 8.71 -1.42
N VAL A 31 -2.02 7.95 -2.23
CA VAL A 31 -1.45 7.05 -3.24
C VAL A 31 -1.72 7.64 -4.63
N PRO A 32 -0.85 8.50 -5.17
CA PRO A 32 -1.03 9.09 -6.50
C PRO A 32 -0.79 8.08 -7.63
N ASN A 33 0.03 7.05 -7.41
CA ASN A 33 0.29 6.00 -8.40
C ASN A 33 0.03 4.63 -7.77
N ARG A 34 -1.20 4.15 -7.95
CA ARG A 34 -1.66 2.87 -7.42
C ARG A 34 -1.04 1.69 -8.15
N GLU A 35 -1.03 1.71 -9.48
CA GLU A 35 -0.49 0.64 -10.33
C GLU A 35 0.95 0.30 -9.94
N LYS A 36 1.81 1.32 -9.85
CA LYS A 36 3.22 1.12 -9.46
C LYS A 36 3.39 0.58 -8.03
N LEU A 37 2.47 0.91 -7.13
CA LEU A 37 2.48 0.40 -5.76
C LEU A 37 2.02 -1.07 -5.69
N GLU A 38 1.03 -1.43 -6.52
CA GLU A 38 0.57 -2.81 -6.67
C GLU A 38 1.66 -3.69 -7.30
N ASP A 39 2.34 -3.20 -8.33
CA ASP A 39 3.50 -3.89 -8.95
C ASP A 39 4.62 -4.16 -7.93
N LEU A 40 4.93 -3.17 -7.08
CA LEU A 40 5.94 -3.33 -6.03
C LEU A 40 5.49 -4.33 -4.95
N ALA A 41 4.20 -4.32 -4.60
CA ALA A 41 3.63 -5.26 -3.63
C ALA A 41 3.63 -6.69 -4.16
N ASN A 42 3.56 -6.87 -5.49
CA ASN A 42 3.56 -8.16 -6.16
C ASN A 42 2.52 -9.10 -5.50
N ASP A 43 2.89 -10.36 -5.20
CA ASP A 43 1.98 -11.35 -4.61
C ASP A 43 1.50 -11.02 -3.18
N ALA A 44 2.04 -9.97 -2.54
CA ALA A 44 1.61 -9.55 -1.21
C ALA A 44 0.28 -8.77 -1.21
N TYR A 45 -0.20 -8.33 -2.38
CA TYR A 45 -1.44 -7.56 -2.54
C TYR A 45 -2.23 -8.04 -3.77
N GLY A 46 -3.56 -8.01 -3.72
CA GLY A 46 -4.45 -8.32 -4.85
C GLY A 46 -5.31 -9.57 -4.68
N ILE A 47 -4.80 -10.64 -4.04
CA ILE A 47 -5.57 -11.89 -3.86
C ILE A 47 -6.75 -11.67 -2.90
N ALA A 48 -6.51 -11.01 -1.76
CA ALA A 48 -7.54 -10.73 -0.77
C ALA A 48 -8.55 -9.71 -1.32
N GLU A 49 -8.07 -8.72 -2.06
CA GLU A 49 -8.83 -7.65 -2.69
C GLU A 49 -9.75 -8.19 -3.78
N ALA A 50 -9.23 -9.07 -4.66
CA ALA A 50 -10.03 -9.73 -5.67
C ALA A 50 -11.11 -10.62 -5.05
N LYS A 51 -10.80 -11.31 -3.95
CA LYS A 51 -11.78 -12.10 -3.22
C LYS A 51 -12.85 -11.22 -2.59
N TYR A 52 -12.46 -10.10 -1.97
CA TYR A 52 -13.38 -9.13 -1.38
C TYR A 52 -14.29 -8.50 -2.44
N ALA A 53 -13.72 -8.03 -3.55
CA ALA A 53 -14.48 -7.47 -4.67
C ALA A 53 -15.54 -8.45 -5.18
N ARG A 54 -15.16 -9.72 -5.41
CA ARG A 54 -16.12 -10.77 -5.81
C ARG A 54 -17.24 -11.01 -4.80
N LEU A 55 -16.97 -10.86 -3.51
CA LEU A 55 -17.97 -11.10 -2.45
C LEU A 55 -18.93 -9.92 -2.28
N ILE A 56 -18.49 -8.69 -2.53
CA ILE A 56 -19.33 -7.49 -2.41
C ILE A 56 -20.08 -7.19 -3.70
N ASP A 57 -19.51 -7.50 -4.87
CA ASP A 57 -20.20 -7.36 -6.17
C ASP A 57 -21.35 -8.38 -6.36
N GLN A 58 -21.58 -9.26 -5.39
CA GLN A 58 -22.75 -10.15 -5.30
C GLN A 58 -23.91 -9.55 -4.48
N VAL A 59 -23.87 -8.25 -4.18
CA VAL A 59 -24.94 -7.49 -3.49
C VAL A 59 -25.46 -6.40 -4.41
#